data_AF-A0A4Z1SUR4-F1
#
_entry.id   AF-A0A4Z1SUR4-F1
#
_cell.length_a   1.000
_cell.length_b   1.000
_cell.length_c   1.000
_cell.angle_alpha   90.00
_cell.angle_beta   90.00
_cell.angle_gamma   90.00
#
_symmetry.space_group_name_H-M   'P 1'
#
loop_
_entity.id
_entity.type
_entity.pdbx_description
1 polymer ?
#
loop_
_entity_poly.entity_id
_entity_poly.type
_entity_poly.pdbx_seq_one_letter_code
_entity_poly.pdbx_strand_id
1 'polypeptide(L)'
;MRPLERALWKGDVEAVLLHLGDAGERDPQGMTGLMYSAIYGHMDCVKLLLKSEGGCQKDNGWTALMYAAAHDHPELIRELSPREARLSNKYGWTALMQAAYRGHLDCVRALLCELSLQTTQEWNGCPVGASALIIAAIFNRGSIVSVLMTYERDIVDAEGRDALWHALHNARDETGALIPTGHLEVINALRAQSTRQPSPVKIPPSMIQSFKRQMEGSISSVTSSNTP
;
A
#
# COMPACT_ATOMS: atom_id res chain seq x y z
N MET A 1 -14.03 -24.35 4.54
CA MET A 1 -12.68 -23.91 4.91
C MET A 1 -11.75 -25.11 4.89
N ARG A 2 -10.80 -25.12 3.96
CA ARG A 2 -9.79 -26.18 3.77
C ARG A 2 -8.84 -26.26 4.98
N PRO A 3 -8.11 -27.38 5.18
CA PRO A 3 -7.15 -27.51 6.27
C PRO A 3 -6.08 -26.41 6.28
N LEU A 4 -5.47 -26.12 5.13
CA LEU A 4 -4.49 -25.05 4.98
C LEU A 4 -5.07 -23.66 5.36
N GLU A 5 -6.25 -23.31 4.84
CA GLU A 5 -6.94 -22.04 5.18
C GLU A 5 -7.18 -21.90 6.70
N ARG A 6 -7.61 -22.98 7.36
CA ARG A 6 -7.81 -22.98 8.81
C ARG A 6 -6.52 -22.77 9.58
N ALA A 7 -5.43 -23.39 9.14
CA ALA A 7 -4.11 -23.25 9.76
C ALA A 7 -3.61 -21.80 9.62
N LEU A 8 -3.75 -21.23 8.43
CA LEU A 8 -3.37 -19.84 8.14
C LEU A 8 -4.19 -18.83 8.92
N TRP A 9 -5.49 -19.07 9.10
CA TRP A 9 -6.31 -18.22 9.96
C TRP A 9 -5.79 -18.18 11.41
N LYS A 10 -5.39 -19.34 11.93
CA LYS A 10 -4.89 -19.48 13.31
C LYS A 10 -3.42 -19.09 13.49
N GLY A 11 -2.66 -18.97 12.40
CA GLY A 11 -1.20 -18.83 12.47
C GLY A 11 -0.49 -20.11 12.91
N ASP A 12 -1.11 -21.27 12.71
CA ASP A 12 -0.56 -22.57 13.09
C ASP A 12 0.49 -23.02 12.05
N VAL A 13 1.74 -22.62 12.29
CA VAL A 13 2.87 -22.84 11.38
C VAL A 13 3.09 -24.32 11.08
N GLU A 14 2.95 -25.20 12.08
CA GLU A 14 3.12 -26.64 11.92
C GLU A 14 2.02 -27.22 11.01
N ALA A 15 0.77 -26.83 11.24
CA ALA A 15 -0.33 -27.22 10.36
C ALA A 15 -0.19 -26.65 8.93
N VAL A 16 0.38 -25.45 8.78
CA VAL A 16 0.71 -24.90 7.45
C VAL A 16 1.78 -25.75 6.75
N LEU A 17 2.83 -26.17 7.45
CA LEU A 17 3.87 -27.04 6.89
C LEU A 17 3.33 -28.39 6.43
N LEU A 18 2.44 -29.00 7.22
CA LEU A 18 1.75 -30.26 6.88
C LEU A 18 0.91 -30.16 5.60
N HIS A 19 0.41 -28.97 5.27
CA HIS A 19 -0.45 -28.72 4.12
C HIS A 19 0.19 -27.83 3.05
N LEU A 20 1.52 -27.69 3.06
CA LEU A 20 2.23 -26.79 2.13
C LEU A 20 2.13 -27.24 0.66
N GLY A 21 1.82 -28.52 0.41
CA GLY A 21 1.56 -29.05 -0.94
C GLY A 21 0.36 -28.41 -1.63
N ASP A 22 -0.57 -27.83 -0.87
CA ASP A 22 -1.75 -27.13 -1.38
C ASP A 22 -1.46 -25.61 -1.58
N ALA A 23 -0.24 -25.15 -1.33
CA ALA A 23 0.15 -23.75 -1.55
C ALA A 23 0.03 -23.36 -3.03
N GLY A 24 -0.40 -22.12 -3.28
CA GLY A 24 -0.70 -21.62 -4.61
C GLY A 24 -2.13 -21.91 -5.09
N GLU A 25 -2.89 -22.76 -4.40
CA GLU A 25 -4.32 -22.85 -4.62
C GLU A 25 -5.03 -21.56 -4.19
N ARG A 26 -6.08 -21.21 -4.94
CA ARG A 26 -6.95 -20.07 -4.64
C ARG A 26 -8.29 -20.56 -4.12
N ASP A 27 -8.84 -19.85 -3.14
CA ASP A 27 -10.22 -20.05 -2.72
C ASP A 27 -11.22 -19.49 -3.77
N PRO A 28 -12.54 -19.70 -3.61
CA PRO A 28 -13.54 -19.18 -4.56
C PRO A 28 -13.57 -17.64 -4.69
N GLN A 29 -12.94 -16.90 -3.78
CA GLN A 29 -12.79 -15.45 -3.84
C GLN A 29 -11.42 -15.04 -4.41
N GLY A 30 -10.63 -16.00 -4.91
CA GLY A 30 -9.30 -15.79 -5.47
C GLY A 30 -8.19 -15.57 -4.43
N MET A 31 -8.47 -15.76 -3.13
CA MET A 31 -7.49 -15.56 -2.07
C MET A 31 -6.47 -16.70 -2.04
N THR A 32 -5.21 -16.34 -1.82
CA THR A 32 -4.13 -17.31 -1.54
C THR A 32 -3.83 -17.37 -0.05
N GLY A 33 -3.02 -18.35 0.37
CA GLY A 33 -2.64 -18.49 1.76
C GLY A 33 -1.79 -17.33 2.31
N LEU A 34 -0.93 -16.75 1.46
CA LEU A 34 -0.11 -15.57 1.74
C LEU A 34 -0.99 -14.35 2.03
N MET A 35 -2.11 -14.19 1.31
CA MET A 35 -3.07 -13.11 1.57
C MET A 35 -3.76 -13.30 2.92
N TYR A 36 -4.17 -14.52 3.26
CA TYR A 36 -4.72 -14.81 4.60
C TYR A 36 -3.70 -14.53 5.70
N SER A 37 -2.45 -14.97 5.53
CA SER A 37 -1.38 -14.72 6.49
C SER A 37 -1.13 -13.22 6.70
N ALA A 38 -1.19 -12.44 5.61
CA ALA A 38 -1.04 -10.99 5.67
C ALA A 38 -2.23 -10.26 6.31
N ILE A 39 -3.46 -10.76 6.19
CA ILE A 39 -4.62 -10.22 6.91
C ILE A 39 -4.44 -10.37 8.43
N TYR A 40 -3.96 -11.55 8.85
CA TYR A 40 -3.89 -11.90 10.27
C TYR A 40 -2.54 -11.62 10.95
N GLY A 41 -1.54 -11.11 10.21
CA GLY A 41 -0.25 -10.72 10.78
C GLY A 41 0.72 -11.89 11.03
N HIS A 42 0.51 -13.05 10.41
CA HIS A 42 1.30 -14.26 10.71
C HIS A 42 2.62 -14.29 9.92
N MET A 43 3.64 -13.64 10.47
CA MET A 43 4.98 -13.49 9.87
C MET A 43 5.59 -14.81 9.38
N ASP A 44 5.55 -15.86 10.19
CA ASP A 44 6.20 -17.13 9.83
C ASP A 44 5.47 -17.81 8.67
N CYS A 45 4.13 -17.76 8.65
CA CYS A 45 3.33 -18.23 7.52
C CYS A 45 3.63 -17.41 6.24
N VAL A 46 3.79 -16.09 6.36
CA VAL A 46 4.21 -15.22 5.24
C VAL A 46 5.54 -15.70 4.67
N LYS A 47 6.55 -15.93 5.50
CA LYS A 47 7.87 -16.39 5.05
C LYS A 47 7.82 -17.74 4.34
N LEU A 48 7.01 -18.68 4.86
CA LEU A 48 6.83 -20.00 4.25
C LEU A 48 6.20 -19.91 2.85
N LEU A 49 5.19 -19.07 2.69
CA LEU A 49 4.40 -18.99 1.45
C LEU A 49 4.94 -17.98 0.42
N LEU A 50 5.82 -17.07 0.83
CA LEU A 50 6.30 -15.97 -0.03
C LEU A 50 6.96 -16.46 -1.33
N LYS A 51 7.65 -17.59 -1.29
CA LYS A 51 8.37 -18.12 -2.47
C LYS A 51 7.40 -18.62 -3.55
N SER A 52 6.31 -19.27 -3.16
CA SER A 52 5.33 -19.86 -4.08
C SER A 52 4.25 -18.87 -4.49
N GLU A 53 3.83 -17.98 -3.58
CA GLU A 53 2.65 -17.15 -3.78
C GLU A 53 2.95 -15.66 -3.91
N GLY A 54 4.18 -15.21 -3.64
CA GLY A 54 4.52 -13.79 -3.71
C GLY A 54 4.32 -13.21 -5.11
N GLY A 55 3.59 -12.10 -5.19
CA GLY A 55 3.18 -11.49 -6.46
C GLY A 55 1.82 -11.97 -6.97
N CYS A 56 1.18 -12.94 -6.31
CA CYS A 56 -0.18 -13.34 -6.65
C CYS A 56 -1.17 -12.21 -6.37
N GLN A 57 -2.14 -12.07 -7.28
CA GLN A 57 -3.28 -11.18 -7.14
C GLN A 57 -4.57 -11.99 -7.21
N LYS A 58 -5.52 -11.67 -6.32
CA LYS A 58 -6.89 -12.20 -6.43
C LYS A 58 -7.62 -11.48 -7.57
N ASP A 59 -8.84 -11.88 -7.86
CA ASP A 59 -9.59 -11.44 -9.05
C ASP A 59 -9.76 -9.91 -9.18
N ASN A 60 -9.80 -9.18 -8.07
CA ASN A 60 -9.88 -7.71 -8.08
C ASN A 60 -8.50 -7.02 -7.98
N GLY A 61 -7.41 -7.76 -8.08
CA GLY A 61 -6.04 -7.26 -8.08
C GLY A 61 -5.41 -7.08 -6.69
N TRP A 62 -6.09 -7.43 -5.60
CA TRP A 62 -5.49 -7.31 -4.26
C TRP A 62 -4.35 -8.32 -4.07
N THR A 63 -3.28 -7.84 -3.44
CA THR A 63 -2.08 -8.63 -3.06
C THR A 63 -2.01 -8.82 -1.54
N ALA A 64 -1.09 -9.65 -1.07
CA ALA A 64 -0.83 -9.80 0.36
C ALA A 64 -0.29 -8.51 0.99
N LEU A 65 0.58 -7.78 0.30
CA LEU A 65 1.12 -6.48 0.75
C LEU A 65 0.01 -5.44 0.98
N MET A 66 -1.00 -5.39 0.11
CA MET A 66 -2.16 -4.51 0.31
C MET A 66 -2.98 -4.90 1.54
N TYR A 67 -3.15 -6.21 1.80
CA TYR A 67 -3.83 -6.67 3.00
C TYR A 67 -3.04 -6.35 4.27
N ALA A 68 -1.73 -6.57 4.29
CA ALA A 68 -0.87 -6.20 5.42
C ALA A 68 -0.96 -4.68 5.71
N ALA A 69 -0.89 -3.86 4.66
CA ALA A 69 -1.01 -2.41 4.77
C ALA A 69 -2.41 -1.94 5.22
N ALA A 70 -3.47 -2.66 4.87
CA ALA A 70 -4.84 -2.34 5.29
C ALA A 70 -5.15 -2.77 6.74
N HIS A 71 -4.44 -3.76 7.27
CA HIS A 71 -4.65 -4.34 8.61
C HIS A 71 -3.58 -3.94 9.63
N ASP A 72 -2.71 -2.99 9.28
CA ASP A 72 -1.68 -2.40 10.16
C ASP A 72 -0.60 -3.41 10.62
N HIS A 73 -0.06 -4.17 9.66
CA HIS A 73 1.06 -5.11 9.90
C HIS A 73 2.37 -4.59 9.27
N PRO A 74 3.00 -3.52 9.81
CA PRO A 74 4.17 -2.87 9.22
C PRO A 74 5.40 -3.79 9.12
N GLU A 75 5.53 -4.78 9.99
CA GLU A 75 6.60 -5.77 9.97
C GLU A 75 6.54 -6.65 8.70
N LEU A 76 5.36 -6.97 8.21
CA LEU A 76 5.17 -7.78 7.00
C LEU A 76 5.54 -7.01 5.73
N ILE A 77 5.45 -5.68 5.75
CA ILE A 77 5.72 -4.83 4.58
C ILE A 77 7.11 -5.09 4.03
N ARG A 78 8.13 -5.21 4.89
CA ARG A 78 9.51 -5.42 4.45
C ARG A 78 9.73 -6.77 3.77
N GLU A 79 9.05 -7.80 4.22
CA GLU A 79 9.15 -9.15 3.66
C GLU A 79 8.39 -9.26 2.33
N LEU A 80 7.22 -8.62 2.23
CA LEU A 80 6.35 -8.68 1.04
C LEU A 80 6.79 -7.73 -0.09
N SER A 81 7.37 -6.56 0.25
CA SER A 81 7.74 -5.52 -0.72
C SER A 81 8.62 -5.99 -1.88
N PRO A 82 9.65 -6.85 -1.70
CA PRO A 82 10.49 -7.29 -2.80
C PRO A 82 9.74 -7.96 -3.96
N ARG A 83 8.57 -8.55 -3.70
CA ARG A 83 7.75 -9.24 -4.70
C ARG A 83 6.50 -8.47 -5.11
N GLU A 84 5.98 -7.61 -4.25
CA GLU A 84 4.64 -7.04 -4.42
C GLU A 84 4.58 -5.50 -4.42
N ALA A 85 5.68 -4.81 -4.10
CA ALA A 85 5.69 -3.36 -4.10
C ALA A 85 5.32 -2.81 -5.49
N ARG A 86 4.55 -1.72 -5.49
CA ARG A 86 4.05 -1.03 -6.69
C ARG A 86 3.02 -1.80 -7.50
N LEU A 87 2.62 -3.01 -7.09
CA LEU A 87 1.41 -3.64 -7.62
C LEU A 87 0.19 -2.83 -7.15
N SER A 88 -0.83 -2.78 -8.00
CA SER A 88 -2.08 -2.09 -7.71
C SER A 88 -3.27 -2.99 -7.97
N ASN A 89 -4.35 -2.81 -7.21
CA ASN A 89 -5.59 -3.50 -7.49
C ASN A 89 -6.26 -2.92 -8.75
N LYS A 90 -7.43 -3.45 -9.16
CA LYS A 90 -8.10 -3.02 -10.39
C LYS A 90 -8.43 -1.52 -10.44
N TYR A 91 -8.52 -0.85 -9.29
CA TYR A 91 -8.79 0.60 -9.20
C TYR A 91 -7.50 1.44 -9.17
N GLY A 92 -6.33 0.82 -9.32
CA GLY A 92 -5.04 1.49 -9.21
C GLY A 92 -4.60 1.76 -7.77
N TRP A 93 -5.25 1.17 -6.77
CA TRP A 93 -4.85 1.34 -5.38
C TRP A 93 -3.68 0.44 -5.03
N THR A 94 -2.62 1.04 -4.51
CA THR A 94 -1.42 0.36 -4.01
C THR A 94 -1.49 0.11 -2.50
N ALA A 95 -0.50 -0.58 -1.93
CA ALA A 95 -0.44 -0.79 -0.48
C ALA A 95 -0.32 0.54 0.30
N LEU A 96 0.49 1.48 -0.19
CA LEU A 96 0.64 2.82 0.41
C LEU A 96 -0.70 3.55 0.49
N MET A 97 -1.52 3.47 -0.57
CA MET A 97 -2.86 4.07 -0.61
C MET A 97 -3.82 3.41 0.38
N GLN A 98 -3.75 2.09 0.55
CA GLN A 98 -4.53 1.39 1.58
C GLN A 98 -4.16 1.86 2.99
N ALA A 99 -2.86 1.96 3.30
CA ALA A 99 -2.38 2.46 4.59
C ALA A 99 -2.80 3.92 4.83
N ALA A 100 -2.67 4.77 3.79
CA ALA A 100 -3.08 6.17 3.82
C ALA A 100 -4.58 6.32 4.10
N TYR A 101 -5.43 5.54 3.44
CA TYR A 101 -6.87 5.53 3.68
C TYR A 101 -7.23 5.10 5.12
N ARG A 102 -6.56 4.06 5.62
CA ARG A 102 -6.86 3.47 6.94
C ARG A 102 -6.27 4.26 8.12
N GLY A 103 -5.26 5.10 7.89
CA GLY A 103 -4.63 5.86 8.97
C GLY A 103 -3.39 5.19 9.57
N HIS A 104 -2.82 4.20 8.89
CA HIS A 104 -1.76 3.33 9.40
C HIS A 104 -0.38 3.93 9.13
N LEU A 105 0.08 4.78 10.05
CA LEU A 105 1.28 5.62 9.88
C LEU A 105 2.56 4.81 9.68
N ASP A 106 2.74 3.71 10.40
CA ASP A 106 3.96 2.91 10.32
C ASP A 106 4.05 2.15 9.00
N CYS A 107 2.92 1.63 8.50
CA CYS A 107 2.83 1.10 7.13
C CYS A 107 3.17 2.17 6.08
N VAL A 108 2.64 3.39 6.21
CA VAL A 108 2.99 4.51 5.29
C VAL A 108 4.50 4.76 5.27
N ARG A 109 5.15 4.80 6.43
CA ARG A 109 6.61 5.00 6.51
C ARG A 109 7.39 3.84 5.87
N ALA A 110 6.89 2.62 5.99
CA ALA A 110 7.51 1.44 5.38
C ALA A 110 7.28 1.35 3.85
N LEU A 111 6.24 2.01 3.32
CA LEU A 111 5.80 1.94 1.92
C LEU A 111 6.20 3.14 1.05
N LEU A 112 7.15 3.97 1.50
CA LEU A 112 7.60 5.14 0.72
C LEU A 112 8.24 4.76 -0.65
N CYS A 113 8.49 3.48 -0.93
CA CYS A 113 8.87 3.02 -2.27
C CYS A 113 7.75 3.11 -3.32
N GLU A 114 6.50 3.34 -2.91
CA GLU A 114 5.32 3.47 -3.76
C GLU A 114 4.87 4.92 -3.99
N LEU A 115 5.67 5.90 -3.55
CA LEU A 115 5.38 7.33 -3.74
C LEU A 115 5.13 7.66 -5.22
N SER A 116 4.29 8.65 -5.45
CA SER A 116 3.92 9.18 -6.77
C SER A 116 3.08 8.26 -7.66
N LEU A 117 2.72 7.06 -7.18
CA LEU A 117 1.69 6.24 -7.84
C LEU A 117 0.31 6.87 -7.60
N GLN A 118 -0.58 6.71 -8.57
CA GLN A 118 -1.92 7.31 -8.56
C GLN A 118 -2.98 6.28 -8.93
N THR A 119 -4.19 6.45 -8.37
CA THR A 119 -5.35 5.62 -8.73
C THR A 119 -5.67 5.74 -10.21
N THR A 120 -6.20 4.66 -10.78
CA THR A 120 -6.56 4.60 -12.22
C THR A 120 -8.06 4.66 -12.44
N GLN A 121 -8.86 4.43 -11.39
CA GLN A 121 -10.31 4.49 -11.42
C GLN A 121 -10.84 5.11 -10.13
N GLU A 122 -12.03 5.72 -10.22
CA GLU A 122 -12.74 6.21 -9.03
C GLU A 122 -13.16 5.03 -8.15
N TRP A 123 -12.92 5.14 -6.85
CA TRP A 123 -13.42 4.17 -5.88
C TRP A 123 -13.54 4.77 -4.48
N ASN A 124 -14.65 4.50 -3.80
CA ASN A 124 -14.89 4.88 -2.41
C ASN A 124 -14.69 6.39 -2.15
N GLY A 125 -15.14 7.25 -3.06
CA GLY A 125 -14.99 8.70 -2.97
C GLY A 125 -13.58 9.23 -3.28
N CYS A 126 -12.65 8.38 -3.72
CA CYS A 126 -11.36 8.81 -4.24
C CYS A 126 -11.43 8.94 -5.78
N PRO A 127 -10.99 10.08 -6.34
CA PRO A 127 -11.02 10.31 -7.77
C PRO A 127 -9.96 9.49 -8.51
N VAL A 128 -10.02 9.51 -9.83
CA VAL A 128 -8.92 9.05 -10.70
C VAL A 128 -7.72 9.99 -10.53
N GLY A 129 -6.50 9.46 -10.51
CA GLY A 129 -5.30 10.27 -10.32
C GLY A 129 -4.98 10.58 -8.85
N ALA A 130 -5.72 10.06 -7.89
CA ALA A 130 -5.46 10.31 -6.47
C ALA A 130 -4.15 9.66 -6.04
N SER A 131 -3.23 10.45 -5.46
CA SER A 131 -2.05 9.96 -4.73
C SER A 131 -2.39 9.56 -3.30
N ALA A 132 -1.44 8.95 -2.59
CA ALA A 132 -1.63 8.61 -1.18
C ALA A 132 -1.82 9.86 -0.30
N LEU A 133 -1.17 10.98 -0.61
CA LEU A 133 -1.42 12.26 0.07
C LEU A 133 -2.85 12.79 -0.17
N ILE A 134 -3.35 12.72 -1.41
CA ILE A 134 -4.73 13.12 -1.74
C ILE A 134 -5.72 12.26 -0.95
N ILE A 135 -5.52 10.94 -0.94
CA ILE A 135 -6.35 9.99 -0.17
C ILE A 135 -6.31 10.34 1.32
N ALA A 136 -5.12 10.54 1.91
CA ALA A 136 -4.97 10.93 3.31
C ALA A 136 -5.73 12.24 3.63
N ALA A 137 -5.73 13.20 2.71
CA ALA A 137 -6.46 14.45 2.87
C ALA A 137 -7.98 14.27 2.78
N ILE A 138 -8.49 13.43 1.85
CA ILE A 138 -9.93 13.10 1.74
C ILE A 138 -10.46 12.55 3.07
N PHE A 139 -9.70 11.65 3.71
CA PHE A 139 -10.12 10.92 4.91
C PHE A 139 -9.60 11.50 6.24
N ASN A 140 -9.18 12.76 6.26
CA ASN A 140 -8.72 13.46 7.47
C ASN A 140 -7.58 12.76 8.24
N ARG A 141 -6.56 12.27 7.53
CA ARG A 141 -5.43 11.56 8.14
C ARG A 141 -4.25 12.49 8.40
N GLY A 142 -4.40 13.43 9.33
CA GLY A 142 -3.43 14.51 9.60
C GLY A 142 -1.98 14.06 9.80
N SER A 143 -1.75 12.99 10.56
CA SER A 143 -0.41 12.43 10.77
C SER A 143 0.23 11.90 9.48
N ILE A 144 -0.56 11.31 8.59
CA ILE A 144 -0.10 10.79 7.30
C ILE A 144 0.13 11.93 6.32
N VAL A 145 -0.78 12.91 6.28
CA VAL A 145 -0.60 14.15 5.51
C VAL A 145 0.74 14.79 5.85
N SER A 146 1.08 14.85 7.15
CA SER A 146 2.34 15.44 7.62
C SER A 146 3.59 14.75 7.08
N VAL A 147 3.53 13.44 6.86
CA VAL A 147 4.63 12.67 6.27
C VAL A 147 4.62 12.78 4.75
N LEU A 148 3.48 12.56 4.10
CA LEU A 148 3.41 12.47 2.64
C LEU A 148 3.55 13.84 1.95
N MET A 149 3.19 14.94 2.62
CA MET A 149 3.33 16.27 2.04
C MET A 149 4.78 16.68 1.76
N THR A 150 5.77 16.00 2.33
CA THR A 150 7.18 16.27 2.00
C THR A 150 7.58 15.68 0.64
N TYR A 151 6.74 14.82 0.06
CA TYR A 151 7.05 14.08 -1.17
C TYR A 151 6.01 14.27 -2.28
N GLU A 152 4.72 14.36 -1.94
CA GLU A 152 3.62 14.32 -2.91
C GLU A 152 2.81 15.63 -3.00
N ARG A 153 3.32 16.73 -2.43
CA ARG A 153 2.57 18.01 -2.34
C ARG A 153 2.02 18.49 -3.66
N ASP A 154 2.84 18.42 -4.71
CA ASP A 154 2.53 18.99 -6.02
C ASP A 154 1.78 18.01 -6.94
N ILE A 155 1.41 16.83 -6.41
CA ILE A 155 0.63 15.85 -7.16
C ILE A 155 -0.85 16.25 -7.12
N VAL A 156 -1.44 16.25 -8.31
CA VAL A 156 -2.87 16.52 -8.52
C VAL A 156 -3.57 15.29 -9.08
N ASP A 157 -4.87 15.19 -8.85
CA ASP A 157 -5.72 14.19 -9.47
C ASP A 157 -5.96 14.46 -10.97
N ALA A 158 -6.74 13.60 -11.63
CA ALA A 158 -7.04 13.71 -13.06
C ALA A 158 -7.79 14.99 -13.44
N GLU A 159 -8.41 15.67 -12.48
CA GLU A 159 -9.11 16.94 -12.67
C GLU A 159 -8.29 18.15 -12.21
N GLY A 160 -7.02 17.95 -11.87
CA GLY A 160 -6.09 19.01 -11.49
C GLY A 160 -6.25 19.49 -10.05
N ARG A 161 -6.88 18.70 -9.17
CA ARG A 161 -7.10 19.05 -7.76
C ARG A 161 -6.03 18.44 -6.89
N ASP A 162 -5.47 19.25 -6.01
CA ASP A 162 -4.45 18.84 -5.05
C ASP A 162 -5.06 18.35 -3.73
N ALA A 163 -4.22 17.87 -2.82
CA ALA A 163 -4.65 17.40 -1.50
C ALA A 163 -5.34 18.50 -0.66
N LEU A 164 -4.96 19.78 -0.83
CA LEU A 164 -5.58 20.88 -0.10
C LEU A 164 -7.02 21.10 -0.57
N TRP A 165 -7.26 21.03 -1.87
CA TRP A 165 -8.60 21.08 -2.44
C TRP A 165 -9.47 19.98 -1.83
N HIS A 166 -8.96 18.74 -1.76
CA HIS A 166 -9.72 17.63 -1.20
C HIS A 166 -10.04 17.81 0.29
N ALA A 167 -9.09 18.33 1.08
CA ALA A 167 -9.31 18.61 2.50
C ALA A 167 -10.41 19.67 2.73
N LEU A 168 -10.55 20.63 1.82
CA LEU A 168 -11.59 21.68 1.88
C LEU A 168 -12.99 21.16 1.53
N HIS A 169 -13.11 20.24 0.58
CA HIS A 169 -14.41 19.90 -0.03
C HIS A 169 -14.96 18.52 0.38
N ASN A 170 -14.16 17.66 1.03
CA ASN A 170 -14.58 16.29 1.38
C ASN A 170 -14.86 16.08 2.87
N ALA A 171 -14.73 17.10 3.72
CA ALA A 171 -15.05 16.96 5.13
C ALA A 171 -16.55 16.74 5.35
N ARG A 172 -16.91 15.72 6.13
CA ARG A 172 -18.28 15.37 6.48
C ARG A 172 -18.41 15.19 7.99
N ASP A 173 -19.53 15.61 8.57
CA ASP A 173 -19.84 15.35 9.97
C ASP A 173 -20.45 13.96 10.19
N GLU A 174 -20.83 13.65 11.43
CA GLU A 174 -21.44 12.36 11.80
C GLU A 174 -22.78 12.08 11.09
N THR A 175 -23.45 13.13 10.59
CA THR A 175 -24.70 13.01 9.82
C THR A 175 -24.45 12.88 8.31
N GLY A 176 -23.19 13.04 7.88
CA GLY A 176 -22.80 13.05 6.47
C GLY A 176 -22.94 14.42 5.81
N ALA A 177 -23.22 15.50 6.55
CA ALA A 177 -23.30 16.84 6.00
C ALA A 177 -21.90 17.43 5.77
N LEU A 178 -21.75 18.26 4.73
CA LEU A 178 -20.49 18.95 4.43
C LEU A 178 -20.11 19.89 5.59
N ILE A 179 -18.91 19.73 6.12
CA ILE A 179 -18.34 20.65 7.10
C ILE A 179 -17.79 21.86 6.34
N PRO A 180 -18.33 23.09 6.50
CA PRO A 180 -17.90 24.24 5.71
C PRO A 180 -16.43 24.64 5.91
N THR A 181 -15.85 24.32 7.06
CA THR A 181 -14.44 24.59 7.36
C THR A 181 -13.48 23.58 6.75
N GLY A 182 -13.97 22.49 6.16
CA GLY A 182 -13.15 21.36 5.73
C GLY A 182 -12.48 20.64 6.89
N HIS A 183 -11.46 19.82 6.57
CA HIS A 183 -10.61 19.13 7.54
C HIS A 183 -9.56 20.09 8.11
N LEU A 184 -9.96 20.90 9.10
CA LEU A 184 -9.21 22.08 9.57
C LEU A 184 -7.73 21.78 9.90
N GLU A 185 -7.44 20.67 10.59
CA GLU A 185 -6.07 20.28 10.94
C GLU A 185 -5.22 19.97 9.69
N VAL A 186 -5.77 19.19 8.76
CA VAL A 186 -5.13 18.86 7.48
C VAL A 186 -4.89 20.12 6.65
N ILE A 187 -5.89 21.01 6.56
CA ILE A 187 -5.79 22.28 5.84
C ILE A 187 -4.66 23.13 6.40
N ASN A 188 -4.60 23.28 7.73
CA ASN A 188 -3.56 24.05 8.38
C ASN A 188 -2.16 23.45 8.14
N ALA A 189 -2.03 22.13 8.21
CA ALA A 189 -0.77 21.45 7.93
C ALA A 189 -0.29 21.68 6.48
N LEU A 190 -1.21 21.56 5.51
CA LEU A 190 -0.90 21.77 4.08
C LEU A 190 -0.53 23.22 3.78
N ARG A 191 -1.21 24.21 4.39
CA ARG A 191 -0.92 25.64 4.21
C ARG A 191 0.37 26.09 4.88
N ALA A 192 0.69 25.56 6.05
CA ALA A 192 1.84 26.01 6.84
C ALA A 192 3.18 25.84 6.10
N GLN A 193 3.28 24.90 5.15
CA GLN A 193 4.52 24.65 4.41
C GLN A 193 4.63 25.38 3.06
N SER A 194 3.58 26.03 2.55
CA SER A 194 3.69 26.90 1.36
C SER A 194 4.61 28.12 1.57
N THR A 195 4.93 28.45 2.82
CA THR A 195 5.78 29.60 3.19
C THR A 195 7.26 29.24 3.37
N ARG A 196 7.64 27.95 3.35
CA ARG A 196 9.04 27.51 3.39
C ARG A 196 9.47 27.15 1.97
N GLN A 197 10.46 27.86 1.42
CA GLN A 197 11.01 27.56 0.10
C GLN A 197 11.36 26.06 -0.03
N PRO A 198 11.07 25.43 -1.17
CA PRO A 198 11.42 24.03 -1.40
C PRO A 198 12.94 23.90 -1.39
N SER A 199 13.46 23.19 -0.40
CA SER A 199 14.84 22.70 -0.46
C SER A 199 14.94 21.68 -1.60
N PRO A 200 16.01 21.68 -2.40
CA PRO A 200 16.16 20.73 -3.49
C PRO A 200 15.99 19.30 -2.95
N VAL A 201 15.09 18.56 -3.60
CA VAL A 201 14.70 17.20 -3.26
C VAL A 201 15.94 16.32 -3.07
N LYS A 202 16.23 15.97 -1.82
CA LYS A 202 17.18 14.90 -1.50
C LYS A 202 16.41 13.60 -1.50
N ILE A 203 16.33 12.92 -2.64
CA ILE A 203 15.99 11.50 -2.65
C ILE A 203 16.99 10.83 -1.69
N PRO A 204 16.56 10.15 -0.62
CA PRO A 204 17.48 9.51 0.30
C PRO A 204 18.38 8.56 -0.49
N PRO A 205 19.72 8.61 -0.33
CA PRO A 205 20.61 7.71 -1.07
C PRO A 205 20.27 6.23 -0.90
N SER A 206 19.64 5.87 0.23
CA SER A 206 19.10 4.53 0.50
C SER A 206 18.00 4.11 -0.49
N MET A 207 17.15 5.04 -0.94
CA MET A 207 16.07 4.80 -1.89
C MET A 207 16.60 4.61 -3.32
N ILE A 208 17.70 5.29 -3.68
CA ILE A 208 18.39 5.08 -4.98
C ILE A 208 19.11 3.72 -4.98
N GLN A 209 19.76 3.36 -3.86
CA GLN A 209 20.48 2.10 -3.74
C GLN A 209 19.55 0.88 -3.70
N SER A 210 18.38 0.98 -3.04
CA SER A 210 17.37 -0.09 -3.09
C SER A 210 16.82 -0.27 -4.51
N PHE A 211 16.61 0.83 -5.24
CA PHE A 211 16.13 0.80 -6.63
C PHE A 211 17.14 0.14 -7.58
N LYS A 212 18.43 0.45 -7.44
CA LYS A 212 19.51 -0.20 -8.21
C LYS A 212 19.62 -1.69 -7.89
N ARG A 213 19.59 -2.05 -6.60
CA ARG A 213 19.73 -3.45 -6.16
C ARG A 213 18.54 -4.33 -6.62
N GLN A 214 17.34 -3.75 -6.70
CA GLN A 214 16.12 -4.43 -7.17
C GLN A 214 16.13 -4.67 -8.69
N MET A 215 16.71 -3.74 -9.46
CA MET A 215 16.91 -3.90 -10.91
C MET A 215 18.03 -4.88 -11.25
N GLU A 216 19.14 -4.86 -10.53
CA GLU A 216 20.30 -5.74 -10.77
C GLU A 216 19.98 -7.22 -10.46
N GLY A 217 19.17 -7.49 -9.42
CA GLY A 217 18.74 -8.85 -9.10
C GLY A 217 17.83 -9.49 -10.16
N SER A 218 17.08 -8.68 -10.91
CA SER A 218 16.16 -9.14 -11.96
C SER A 218 16.87 -9.49 -13.27
N ILE A 219 18.05 -8.93 -13.52
CA ILE A 219 18.85 -9.20 -14.73
C ILE A 219 19.69 -10.48 -14.56
N SER A 220 20.13 -10.78 -13.33
CA SER A 220 20.92 -11.99 -13.05
C SER A 220 20.13 -13.30 -13.18
N SER A 221 18.80 -13.29 -13.00
CA SER A 221 17.97 -14.50 -13.09
C SER A 221 17.54 -14.87 -14.52
N VAL A 222 17.68 -13.96 -15.49
CA VAL A 222 17.26 -14.19 -16.89
C VAL A 222 18.42 -14.70 -17.77
N THR A 223 19.67 -14.50 -17.34
CA THR A 223 20.87 -14.89 -18.13
C THR A 223 21.39 -16.30 -17.83
N SER A 224 20.82 -17.02 -16.84
CA SER A 224 21.32 -18.34 -16.41
C SER A 224 20.58 -19.54 -17.01
N SER A 225 19.58 -19.37 -17.89
CA SER A 225 18.71 -20.49 -18.33
C SER A 225 18.62 -20.73 -19.84
N ASN A 226 19.62 -20.32 -20.63
CA ASN A 226 19.71 -20.71 -22.04
C ASN A 226 21.11 -21.20 -22.41
N THR A 227 21.41 -22.44 -22.05
CA THR A 227 22.33 -23.33 -22.77
C THR A 227 21.77 -24.75 -22.64
N PRO A 228 21.52 -25.42 -23.76
CA PRO A 228 22.39 -26.53 -24.11
C PRO A 228 23.24 -26.21 -25.35
#